data_AF-A0A4S2ADS6-F1
#
_entry.id   AF-A0A4S2ADS6-F1
#
_cell.length_a   1.000
_cell.length_b   1.000
_cell.length_c   1.000
_cell.angle_alpha   90.00
_cell.angle_beta   90.00
_cell.angle_gamma   90.00
#
_symmetry.space_group_name_H-M   'P 1'
#
loop_
_entity.id
_entity.type
_entity.pdbx_description
1 polymer ?
#
loop_
_entity_poly.entity_id
_entity_poly.type
_entity_poly.pdbx_seq_one_letter_code
_entity_poly.pdbx_strand_id
1 'polypeptide(L)'
;MANINRIIYLIDEYLESNRLNHVGPSEVAAYLAKNGALPSDGGKTLRKHLRDGKIPNAEQPGGKKQSWYIRHSNCKKTSLSTPAHTSETEVIMTKVLTSSVVTEGLAPIADSESEFLILGTLPGKVSLETQCYYANQGNQFWKIMSSLFDESIPLAYEDRLRFLEKHHIALWDVLKSAERISSLDSDIKNLTINDILGFISKHPNIRVIGLNGDKASTYFRTYINIDELPKHIRVVSLPSSSSTNTHFTLDAKIDRWETILKQ
;
A
#
# COMPACT_ATOMS: atom_id res chain seq x y z
N MET A 1 31.33 -16.88 -13.60
CA MET A 1 29.86 -16.78 -13.69
C MET A 1 29.41 -15.66 -12.77
N ALA A 2 28.47 -14.81 -13.19
CA ALA A 2 28.02 -13.69 -12.36
C ALA A 2 27.34 -14.21 -11.08
N ASN A 3 27.79 -13.74 -9.91
CA ASN A 3 27.21 -14.12 -8.64
C ASN A 3 25.88 -13.36 -8.46
N ILE A 4 24.76 -14.06 -8.65
CA ILE A 4 23.43 -13.46 -8.65
C ILE A 4 23.10 -12.78 -7.30
N ASN A 5 23.55 -13.38 -6.19
CA ASN A 5 23.35 -12.81 -4.85
C ASN A 5 24.14 -11.50 -4.67
N ARG A 6 25.34 -11.41 -5.27
CA ARG A 6 26.14 -10.18 -5.26
C ARG A 6 25.48 -9.06 -6.08
N ILE A 7 24.83 -9.41 -7.20
CA ILE A 7 24.08 -8.45 -8.02
C ILE A 7 22.87 -7.92 -7.23
N ILE A 8 22.11 -8.81 -6.59
CA ILE A 8 20.93 -8.44 -5.79
C ILE A 8 21.33 -7.49 -4.66
N TYR A 9 22.35 -7.85 -3.88
CA TYR A 9 22.87 -7.02 -2.78
C TYR A 9 23.25 -5.61 -3.25
N LEU A 10 23.95 -5.48 -4.37
CA LEU A 10 24.37 -4.17 -4.88
C LEU A 10 23.21 -3.35 -5.45
N ILE A 11 22.16 -4.00 -5.97
CA ILE A 11 20.95 -3.30 -6.38
C ILE A 11 20.24 -2.75 -5.14
N ASP A 12 20.14 -3.54 -4.07
CA ASP A 12 19.56 -3.11 -2.79
C ASP A 12 20.36 -1.94 -2.19
N GLU A 13 21.69 -2.06 -2.10
CA GLU A 13 22.60 -1.00 -1.63
C GLU A 13 22.46 0.29 -2.45
N TYR A 14 22.31 0.16 -3.77
CA TYR A 14 22.09 1.31 -4.67
C TYR A 14 20.75 1.99 -4.39
N LEU A 15 19.69 1.20 -4.21
CA LEU A 15 18.35 1.71 -3.89
C LEU A 15 18.36 2.44 -2.54
N GLU A 16 19.01 1.87 -1.52
CA GLU A 16 19.17 2.47 -0.19
C GLU A 16 19.97 3.77 -0.24
N SER A 17 21.14 3.75 -0.87
CA SER A 17 22.07 4.89 -0.93
C SER A 17 21.48 6.09 -1.68
N ASN A 18 20.60 5.83 -2.65
CA ASN A 18 19.96 6.86 -3.46
C ASN A 18 18.51 7.16 -3.04
N ARG A 19 18.00 6.50 -1.99
CA ARG A 19 16.62 6.64 -1.50
C ARG A 19 15.57 6.37 -2.59
N LEU A 20 15.79 5.35 -3.40
CA LEU A 20 14.92 4.94 -4.52
C LEU A 20 14.12 3.69 -4.16
N ASN A 21 12.84 3.64 -4.54
CA ASN A 21 11.97 2.47 -4.31
C ASN A 21 12.10 1.40 -5.41
N HIS A 22 12.56 1.80 -6.60
CA HIS A 22 12.88 0.93 -7.72
C HIS A 22 13.90 1.63 -8.61
N VAL A 23 14.57 0.86 -9.46
CA VAL A 23 15.57 1.39 -10.40
C VAL A 23 15.45 0.73 -11.76
N GLY A 24 15.65 1.52 -12.82
CA GLY A 24 15.73 1.00 -14.17
C GLY A 24 17.04 0.22 -14.41
N PRO A 25 17.06 -0.82 -15.27
CA PRO A 25 18.28 -1.56 -15.57
C PRO A 25 19.39 -0.69 -16.17
N SER A 26 19.02 0.35 -16.92
CA SER A 26 19.99 1.29 -17.51
C SER A 26 20.68 2.13 -16.43
N GLU A 27 19.95 2.49 -15.38
CA GLU A 27 20.40 3.38 -14.30
C GLU A 27 21.33 2.63 -13.35
N VAL A 28 20.97 1.42 -12.93
CA VAL A 28 21.78 0.63 -11.99
C VAL A 28 22.95 -0.11 -12.66
N ALA A 29 22.92 -0.32 -13.98
CA ALA A 29 23.98 -1.07 -14.68
C ALA A 29 25.37 -0.43 -14.55
N ALA A 30 25.46 0.89 -14.57
CA ALA A 30 26.74 1.60 -14.40
C ALA A 30 27.31 1.38 -12.99
N TYR A 31 26.44 1.38 -11.97
CA TYR A 31 26.83 1.12 -10.59
C TYR A 31 27.28 -0.33 -10.38
N LEU A 32 26.58 -1.30 -10.96
CA LEU A 32 26.96 -2.72 -10.91
C LEU A 32 28.28 -3.01 -11.62
N ALA A 33 28.55 -2.31 -12.72
CA ALA A 33 29.81 -2.43 -13.45
C ALA A 33 30.98 -1.81 -12.66
N LYS A 34 30.78 -0.64 -12.05
CA LYS A 34 31.77 0.01 -11.19
C LYS A 34 32.16 -0.86 -9.98
N ASN A 35 31.21 -1.64 -9.46
CA ASN A 35 31.41 -2.56 -8.34
C ASN A 35 31.81 -3.98 -8.76
N GLY A 36 32.16 -4.20 -10.04
CA GLY A 36 32.69 -5.47 -10.56
C GLY A 36 31.69 -6.63 -10.60
N ALA A 37 30.40 -6.37 -10.40
CA ALA A 37 29.37 -7.41 -10.38
C ALA A 37 28.85 -7.80 -11.77
N LEU A 38 28.95 -6.89 -12.74
CA LEU A 38 28.57 -7.09 -14.14
C LEU A 38 29.57 -6.40 -15.08
N PRO A 39 29.71 -6.86 -16.34
CA PRO A 39 30.49 -6.14 -17.34
C PRO A 39 29.87 -4.79 -17.70
N SER A 40 30.70 -3.81 -18.05
CA SER A 40 30.27 -2.48 -18.52
C SER A 40 29.77 -2.57 -19.97
N ASP A 41 28.52 -3.03 -20.14
CA ASP A 41 27.92 -3.31 -21.45
C ASP A 41 26.63 -2.53 -21.71
N GLY A 42 26.40 -1.44 -20.95
CA GLY A 42 25.17 -0.65 -21.00
C GLY A 42 23.93 -1.40 -20.46
N GLY A 43 24.14 -2.43 -19.62
CA GLY A 43 23.09 -3.22 -18.99
C GLY A 43 22.55 -4.35 -19.87
N LYS A 44 23.27 -4.78 -20.91
CA LYS A 44 22.86 -5.92 -21.76
C LYS A 44 22.85 -7.21 -20.95
N THR A 45 23.88 -7.46 -20.15
CA THR A 45 23.99 -8.64 -19.29
C THR A 45 22.94 -8.60 -18.17
N LEU A 46 22.69 -7.43 -17.58
CA LEU A 46 21.63 -7.26 -16.59
C LEU A 46 20.26 -7.61 -17.20
N ARG A 47 19.90 -7.04 -18.35
CA ARG A 47 18.63 -7.35 -19.03
C ARG A 47 18.50 -8.83 -19.44
N LYS A 48 19.61 -9.53 -19.72
CA LYS A 48 19.60 -10.98 -19.91
C LYS A 48 19.20 -11.70 -18.62
N HIS A 49 19.81 -11.37 -17.49
CA HIS A 49 19.43 -11.93 -16.18
C HIS A 49 17.98 -11.65 -15.78
N LEU A 50 17.46 -10.48 -16.13
CA LEU A 50 16.05 -10.12 -15.93
C LEU A 50 15.11 -11.00 -16.76
N ARG A 51 15.39 -11.17 -18.06
CA ARG A 51 14.62 -12.06 -18.95
C ARG A 51 14.69 -13.52 -18.53
N ASP A 52 15.84 -13.95 -18.03
CA ASP A 52 16.06 -15.31 -17.51
C ASP A 52 15.39 -15.53 -16.13
N GLY A 53 14.76 -14.49 -15.54
CA GLY A 53 14.07 -14.57 -14.25
C GLY A 53 14.98 -14.72 -13.02
N LYS A 54 16.29 -14.49 -13.17
CA LYS A 54 17.31 -14.75 -12.13
C LYS A 54 17.34 -13.70 -11.02
N ILE A 55 16.82 -12.50 -11.28
CA ILE A 55 16.73 -11.43 -10.29
C ILE A 55 15.32 -11.44 -9.68
N PRO A 56 15.18 -11.64 -8.37
CA PRO A 56 13.89 -11.51 -7.69
C PRO A 56 13.38 -10.06 -7.81
N ASN A 57 12.06 -9.91 -7.84
CA ASN A 57 11.36 -8.60 -7.79
C ASN A 57 11.65 -7.61 -8.92
N ALA A 58 12.16 -8.12 -10.05
CA ALA A 58 12.16 -7.37 -11.30
C ALA A 58 10.85 -7.58 -12.06
N GLU A 59 10.25 -6.49 -12.50
CA GLU A 59 8.99 -6.48 -13.23
C GLU A 59 9.11 -5.68 -14.53
N GLN A 60 8.30 -6.10 -15.49
CA GLN A 60 8.08 -5.39 -16.75
C GLN A 60 6.57 -5.25 -16.94
N PRO A 61 5.94 -4.15 -16.51
CA PRO A 61 4.52 -3.97 -16.77
C PRO A 61 4.30 -3.88 -18.28
N GLY A 62 3.30 -4.55 -18.82
CA GLY A 62 2.86 -4.32 -20.21
C GLY A 62 3.66 -4.97 -21.36
N GLY A 63 4.56 -5.94 -21.09
CA GLY A 63 5.15 -6.78 -22.15
C GLY A 63 6.29 -6.14 -22.96
N LYS A 64 6.69 -6.79 -24.07
CA LYS A 64 8.00 -6.71 -24.79
C LYS A 64 8.53 -5.30 -25.17
N LYS A 65 7.80 -4.21 -24.95
CA LYS A 65 8.20 -2.84 -25.31
C LYS A 65 8.29 -1.85 -24.13
N GLN A 66 7.98 -2.25 -22.90
CA GLN A 66 8.08 -1.36 -21.74
C GLN A 66 9.37 -1.57 -20.94
N SER A 67 9.78 -0.51 -20.23
CA SER A 67 11.00 -0.52 -19.41
C SER A 67 10.84 -1.42 -18.19
N TRP A 68 11.87 -2.24 -17.94
CA TRP A 68 11.98 -2.99 -16.68
C TRP A 68 12.23 -2.04 -15.53
N TYR A 69 11.78 -2.41 -14.34
CA TYR A 69 12.27 -1.85 -13.08
C TYR A 69 12.55 -2.98 -12.09
N ILE A 70 13.54 -2.74 -11.23
CA ILE A 70 13.99 -3.68 -10.22
C ILE A 70 13.70 -3.05 -8.86
N ARG A 71 12.94 -3.77 -8.03
CA ARG A 71 12.64 -3.37 -6.65
C ARG A 71 13.62 -4.04 -5.69
N HIS A 72 13.64 -3.53 -4.46
CA HIS A 72 14.42 -4.12 -3.38
C HIS A 72 14.09 -5.61 -3.19
N SER A 73 15.08 -6.43 -2.86
CA SER A 73 14.95 -7.89 -2.73
C SER A 73 13.97 -8.35 -1.65
N ASN A 74 13.76 -7.53 -0.61
CA ASN A 74 12.78 -7.76 0.45
C ASN A 74 11.30 -7.53 0.05
N CYS A 75 10.99 -6.98 -1.14
CA CYS A 75 9.62 -6.87 -1.63
C CYS A 75 9.16 -8.20 -2.25
N LYS A 76 8.26 -8.96 -1.61
CA LYS A 76 7.85 -10.28 -2.14
C LYS A 76 7.31 -10.21 -3.58
N LYS A 77 7.79 -11.12 -4.45
CA LYS A 77 7.19 -11.40 -5.77
C LYS A 77 5.77 -11.92 -5.59
N THR A 78 4.77 -11.24 -6.14
CA THR A 78 3.46 -11.85 -6.37
C THR A 78 3.58 -12.78 -7.56
N SER A 79 3.54 -14.09 -7.33
CA SER A 79 3.43 -15.09 -8.39
C SER A 79 2.03 -15.01 -9.00
N LEU A 80 1.86 -14.24 -10.08
CA LEU A 80 0.78 -14.54 -11.02
C LEU A 80 1.20 -15.80 -11.81
N SER A 81 0.51 -16.90 -11.52
CA SER A 81 0.61 -18.14 -12.27
C SER A 81 0.24 -17.91 -13.74
N THR A 82 1.18 -18.16 -14.64
CA THR A 82 0.93 -18.25 -16.09
C THR A 82 0.30 -19.60 -16.41
N PRO A 83 -0.83 -19.70 -17.13
CA PRO A 83 -1.19 -20.90 -17.87
C PRO A 83 -0.57 -20.86 -19.27
N ALA A 84 -0.09 -22.03 -19.69
CA ALA A 84 0.62 -22.30 -20.92
C ALA A 84 -0.22 -22.13 -22.20
N HIS A 85 0.53 -22.04 -23.31
CA HIS A 85 0.12 -21.99 -24.70
C HIS A 85 -1.13 -22.79 -25.10
N THR A 86 -2.02 -22.17 -25.87
CA THR A 86 -2.59 -22.78 -27.07
C THR A 86 -2.97 -21.68 -28.08
N SER A 87 -2.53 -21.85 -29.32
CA SER A 87 -2.82 -21.02 -30.48
C SER A 87 -4.25 -21.20 -30.96
N GLU A 88 -4.92 -20.11 -31.36
CA GLU A 88 -5.60 -19.94 -32.67
C GLU A 88 -6.54 -18.72 -32.64
N THR A 89 -6.03 -17.65 -33.26
CA THR A 89 -6.64 -16.77 -34.28
C THR A 89 -8.15 -16.46 -34.26
N GLU A 90 -8.43 -15.15 -34.27
CA GLU A 90 -9.62 -14.49 -34.85
C GLU A 90 -11.01 -14.77 -34.25
N VAL A 91 -11.38 -13.99 -33.21
CA VAL A 91 -12.62 -13.19 -33.22
C VAL A 91 -12.37 -11.91 -32.41
N ILE A 92 -11.84 -10.88 -33.07
CA ILE A 92 -11.72 -9.52 -32.52
C ILE A 92 -13.05 -8.79 -32.71
N MET A 93 -13.41 -8.00 -31.70
CA MET A 93 -14.52 -7.06 -31.60
C MET A 93 -15.87 -7.66 -31.19
N THR A 94 -16.43 -7.08 -30.13
CA THR A 94 -17.83 -7.21 -29.66
C THR A 94 -18.12 -8.26 -28.57
N LYS A 95 -17.30 -8.30 -27.50
CA LYS A 95 -17.81 -8.60 -26.14
C LYS A 95 -16.75 -8.28 -25.07
N VAL A 96 -16.43 -7.00 -24.87
CA VAL A 96 -15.80 -6.59 -23.59
C VAL A 96 -16.91 -6.64 -22.56
N LEU A 97 -17.15 -7.84 -22.02
CA LEU A 97 -17.91 -8.03 -20.79
C LEU A 97 -17.15 -7.27 -19.71
N THR A 98 -17.74 -6.17 -19.26
CA THR A 98 -17.40 -5.47 -18.03
C THR A 98 -17.61 -6.44 -16.87
N SER A 99 -16.64 -7.30 -16.57
CA SER A 99 -16.63 -7.96 -15.27
C SER A 99 -16.18 -6.92 -14.25
N SER A 100 -17.11 -6.44 -13.43
CA SER A 100 -16.76 -5.73 -12.21
C SER A 100 -15.75 -6.57 -11.43
N VAL A 101 -14.53 -6.08 -11.25
CA VAL A 101 -13.53 -6.77 -10.43
C VAL A 101 -13.84 -6.45 -8.98
N VAL A 102 -14.19 -7.48 -8.21
CA VAL A 102 -14.33 -7.36 -6.75
C VAL A 102 -12.94 -7.09 -6.19
N THR A 103 -12.80 -5.97 -5.49
CA THR A 103 -11.59 -5.58 -4.78
C THR A 103 -11.74 -6.01 -3.33
N GLU A 104 -10.85 -6.88 -2.85
CA GLU A 104 -10.71 -7.21 -1.44
C GLU A 104 -9.77 -6.21 -0.74
N GLY A 105 -10.08 -5.88 0.51
CA GLY A 105 -9.29 -5.00 1.37
C GLY A 105 -8.07 -5.69 1.99
N LEU A 106 -7.41 -4.97 2.90
CA LEU A 106 -6.26 -5.49 3.66
C LEU A 106 -6.72 -6.04 5.03
N ALA A 107 -5.91 -6.92 5.59
CA ALA A 107 -6.06 -7.35 6.98
C ALA A 107 -5.79 -6.18 7.94
N PRO A 108 -6.43 -6.13 9.12
CA PRO A 108 -6.17 -5.08 10.10
C PRO A 108 -4.72 -5.18 10.61
N ILE A 109 -4.14 -4.02 10.93
CA ILE A 109 -2.90 -3.92 11.72
C ILE A 109 -3.30 -3.47 13.11
N ALA A 110 -3.02 -4.28 14.12
CA ALA A 110 -3.27 -3.98 15.52
C ALA A 110 -2.53 -4.95 16.44
N ASP A 111 -2.40 -4.54 17.70
CA ASP A 111 -1.90 -5.33 18.82
C ASP A 111 -2.88 -5.26 20.01
N SER A 112 -2.56 -5.93 21.13
CA SER A 112 -3.40 -5.89 22.33
C SER A 112 -3.44 -4.51 23.00
N GLU A 113 -2.42 -3.68 22.77
CA GLU A 113 -2.25 -2.37 23.40
C GLU A 113 -2.83 -1.23 22.56
N SER A 114 -3.46 -1.54 21.42
CA SER A 114 -3.97 -0.53 20.50
C SER A 114 -5.11 0.28 21.12
N GLU A 115 -4.97 1.61 21.11
CA GLU A 115 -5.91 2.58 21.70
C GLU A 115 -6.67 3.38 20.63
N PHE A 116 -6.04 3.61 19.47
CA PHE A 116 -6.56 4.43 18.40
C PHE A 116 -6.77 3.59 17.14
N LEU A 117 -8.02 3.40 16.71
CA LEU A 117 -8.32 2.71 15.44
C LEU A 117 -8.58 3.72 14.33
N ILE A 118 -7.73 3.75 13.31
CA ILE A 118 -7.95 4.57 12.11
C ILE A 118 -8.59 3.72 11.02
N LEU A 119 -9.77 4.13 10.58
CA LEU A 119 -10.54 3.46 9.53
C LEU A 119 -10.55 4.28 8.24
N GLY A 120 -9.96 3.74 7.19
CA GLY A 120 -10.14 4.20 5.81
C GLY A 120 -11.45 3.71 5.19
N THR A 121 -11.71 4.12 3.94
CA THR A 121 -12.86 3.59 3.17
C THR A 121 -12.55 2.16 2.69
N LEU A 122 -11.54 2.05 1.82
CA LEU A 122 -11.02 0.84 1.23
C LEU A 122 -9.60 1.16 0.72
N PRO A 123 -8.62 0.25 0.81
CA PRO A 123 -7.26 0.54 0.38
C PRO A 123 -7.18 0.92 -1.10
N GLY A 124 -6.33 1.89 -1.42
CA GLY A 124 -6.05 2.26 -2.81
C GLY A 124 -5.31 1.15 -3.56
N LYS A 125 -5.28 1.23 -4.90
CA LYS A 125 -4.62 0.23 -5.77
C LYS A 125 -3.18 -0.09 -5.33
N VAL A 126 -2.36 0.95 -5.11
CA VAL A 126 -0.97 0.77 -4.67
C VAL A 126 -0.89 0.03 -3.34
N SER A 127 -1.77 0.34 -2.38
CA SER A 127 -1.80 -0.33 -1.08
C SER A 127 -2.18 -1.80 -1.17
N LEU A 128 -3.09 -2.16 -2.08
CA LEU A 128 -3.44 -3.55 -2.32
C LEU A 128 -2.33 -4.31 -3.03
N GLU A 129 -1.69 -3.69 -4.02
CA GLU A 129 -0.57 -4.29 -4.74
C GLU A 129 0.63 -4.54 -3.82
N THR A 130 0.89 -3.63 -2.88
CA THR A 130 2.03 -3.74 -1.94
C THR A 130 1.68 -4.42 -0.62
N GLN A 131 0.39 -4.65 -0.34
CA GLN A 131 -0.09 -5.06 0.98
C GLN A 131 0.34 -4.11 2.12
N CYS A 132 0.48 -2.82 1.80
CA CYS A 132 0.90 -1.79 2.75
C CYS A 132 -0.16 -0.68 2.80
N TYR A 133 -0.67 -0.38 4.00
CA TYR A 133 -1.56 0.76 4.19
C TYR A 133 -0.88 2.08 3.80
N TYR A 134 -1.65 2.93 3.12
CA TYR A 134 -1.22 4.27 2.70
C TYR A 134 0.12 4.28 1.93
N ALA A 135 0.32 3.31 1.04
CA ALA A 135 1.57 3.12 0.30
C ALA A 135 1.78 4.10 -0.85
N ASN A 136 0.70 4.71 -1.35
CA ASN A 136 0.80 5.71 -2.42
C ASN A 136 1.55 6.95 -1.90
N GLN A 137 2.56 7.42 -2.64
CA GLN A 137 3.34 8.62 -2.30
C GLN A 137 2.49 9.90 -2.18
N GLY A 138 1.36 9.95 -2.88
CA GLY A 138 0.40 11.04 -2.74
C GLY A 138 -0.36 11.02 -1.40
N ASN A 139 -0.43 9.87 -0.72
CA ASN A 139 -1.11 9.80 0.56
C ASN A 139 -0.27 10.46 1.66
N GLN A 140 -0.89 11.34 2.43
CA GLN A 140 -0.28 12.16 3.46
C GLN A 140 -0.36 11.54 4.86
N PHE A 141 -0.96 10.35 5.03
CA PHE A 141 -1.15 9.70 6.33
C PHE A 141 0.15 9.63 7.13
N TRP A 142 1.23 9.10 6.53
CA TRP A 142 2.52 8.99 7.20
C TRP A 142 3.11 10.36 7.55
N LYS A 143 2.88 11.40 6.74
CA LYS A 143 3.32 12.77 7.07
C LYS A 143 2.55 13.33 8.27
N ILE A 144 1.25 13.06 8.32
CA ILE A 144 0.40 13.44 9.46
C ILE A 144 0.89 12.72 10.72
N MET A 145 1.09 11.41 10.68
CA MET A 145 1.62 10.65 11.82
C MET A 145 2.98 11.19 12.28
N SER A 146 3.89 11.49 11.35
CA SER A 146 5.19 12.08 11.66
C SER A 146 5.05 13.36 12.46
N SER A 147 4.12 14.23 12.06
CA SER A 147 3.89 15.52 12.70
C SER A 147 3.18 15.40 14.05
N LEU A 148 2.24 14.47 14.20
CA LEU A 148 1.49 14.30 15.45
C LEU A 148 2.38 13.83 16.61
N PHE A 149 3.39 13.02 16.29
CA PHE A 149 4.27 12.41 17.28
C PHE A 149 5.68 13.01 17.30
N ASP A 150 5.91 14.06 16.50
CA ASP A 150 7.22 14.71 16.33
C ASP A 150 8.37 13.71 16.11
N GLU A 151 8.12 12.71 15.26
CA GLU A 151 9.04 11.60 15.02
C GLU A 151 9.09 11.27 13.53
N SER A 152 10.29 10.99 13.01
CA SER A 152 10.44 10.63 11.59
C SER A 152 9.84 9.26 11.30
N ILE A 153 9.02 9.15 10.25
CA ILE A 153 8.50 7.85 9.81
C ILE A 153 9.61 7.02 9.14
N PRO A 154 9.83 5.76 9.56
CA PRO A 154 10.80 4.87 8.95
C PRO A 154 10.53 4.60 7.45
N LEU A 155 11.59 4.29 6.70
CA LEU A 155 11.46 3.96 5.28
C LEU A 155 10.88 2.56 5.08
N ALA A 156 11.39 1.58 5.82
CA ALA A 156 10.91 0.20 5.80
C ALA A 156 9.49 0.12 6.41
N TYR A 157 8.60 -0.62 5.76
CA TYR A 157 7.20 -0.68 6.17
C TYR A 157 7.04 -1.37 7.52
N GLU A 158 7.85 -2.39 7.78
CA GLU A 158 7.90 -3.13 9.04
C GLU A 158 8.24 -2.21 10.22
N ASP A 159 9.15 -1.27 10.03
CA ASP A 159 9.48 -0.28 11.05
C ASP A 159 8.37 0.78 11.19
N ARG A 160 7.59 1.05 10.14
CA ARG A 160 6.35 1.83 10.28
C ARG A 160 5.30 1.09 11.10
N LEU A 161 5.22 -0.23 10.99
CA LEU A 161 4.33 -1.02 11.86
C LEU A 161 4.76 -0.92 13.33
N ARG A 162 6.07 -0.98 13.60
CA ARG A 162 6.60 -0.73 14.95
C ARG A 162 6.33 0.68 15.45
N PHE A 163 6.37 1.67 14.57
CA PHE A 163 5.96 3.03 14.90
C PHE A 163 4.48 3.07 15.32
N LEU A 164 3.60 2.38 14.60
CA LEU A 164 2.18 2.31 14.94
C LEU A 164 1.96 1.60 16.29
N GLU A 165 2.60 0.46 16.51
CA GLU A 165 2.58 -0.29 17.77
C GLU A 165 3.06 0.57 18.95
N LYS A 166 4.21 1.25 18.80
CA LYS A 166 4.76 2.17 19.80
C LYS A 166 3.77 3.26 20.22
N HIS A 167 2.94 3.73 19.29
CA HIS A 167 1.97 4.80 19.51
C HIS A 167 0.53 4.28 19.66
N HIS A 168 0.34 2.97 19.83
CA HIS A 168 -0.94 2.32 20.06
C HIS A 168 -1.98 2.56 18.95
N ILE A 169 -1.53 2.61 17.69
CA ILE A 169 -2.36 2.88 16.53
C ILE A 169 -2.68 1.59 15.78
N ALA A 170 -3.96 1.27 15.71
CA ALA A 170 -4.50 0.26 14.81
C ALA A 170 -4.94 0.90 13.46
N LEU A 171 -4.73 0.17 12.37
CA LEU A 171 -5.19 0.53 11.03
C LEU A 171 -6.13 -0.52 10.46
N TRP A 172 -7.23 -0.07 9.88
CA TRP A 172 -8.08 -0.89 9.04
C TRP A 172 -8.92 -0.04 8.07
N ASP A 173 -9.92 -0.65 7.46
CA ASP A 173 -10.88 0.02 6.59
C ASP A 173 -12.31 -0.39 6.95
N VAL A 174 -13.29 0.46 6.63
CA VAL A 174 -14.71 0.14 6.83
C VAL A 174 -15.16 -0.97 5.89
N LEU A 175 -14.72 -0.91 4.62
CA LEU A 175 -15.10 -1.90 3.62
C LEU A 175 -14.12 -3.08 3.63
N LYS A 176 -14.67 -4.29 3.75
CA LYS A 176 -13.95 -5.54 3.52
C LYS A 176 -13.68 -5.73 2.03
N SER A 177 -14.68 -5.50 1.21
CA SER A 177 -14.57 -5.59 -0.23
C SER A 177 -15.62 -4.75 -0.95
N ALA A 178 -15.37 -4.44 -2.21
CA ALA A 178 -16.31 -3.76 -3.09
C ALA A 178 -15.99 -4.00 -4.56
N GLU A 179 -17.00 -3.96 -5.41
CA GLU A 179 -16.81 -3.79 -6.85
C GLU A 179 -16.41 -2.35 -7.14
N ARG A 180 -15.28 -2.15 -7.81
CA ARG A 180 -14.87 -0.83 -8.31
C ARG A 180 -14.09 -0.97 -9.61
N ILE A 181 -14.36 -0.08 -10.56
CA ILE A 181 -13.66 -0.04 -11.86
C ILE A 181 -12.33 0.72 -11.72
N SER A 182 -12.32 1.77 -10.89
CA SER A 182 -11.13 2.56 -10.57
C SER A 182 -10.86 2.58 -9.06
N SER A 183 -9.75 3.19 -8.63
CA SER A 183 -9.45 3.39 -7.21
C SER A 183 -10.23 4.55 -6.58
N LEU A 184 -11.17 5.17 -7.30
CA LEU A 184 -12.02 6.22 -6.77
C LEU A 184 -13.19 5.61 -6.02
N ASP A 185 -13.48 6.16 -4.85
CA ASP A 185 -14.59 5.69 -4.03
C ASP A 185 -15.96 5.92 -4.71
N SER A 186 -16.07 6.76 -5.75
CA SER A 186 -17.30 6.99 -6.53
C SER A 186 -17.81 5.74 -7.25
N ASP A 187 -16.93 4.77 -7.50
CA ASP A 187 -17.22 3.60 -8.32
C ASP A 187 -17.63 2.38 -7.49
N ILE A 188 -17.70 2.54 -6.15
CA ILE A 188 -17.98 1.46 -5.20
C ILE A 188 -19.43 0.98 -5.35
N LYS A 189 -19.58 -0.30 -5.69
CA LYS A 189 -20.84 -1.06 -5.71
C LYS A 189 -20.65 -2.39 -4.99
N ASN A 190 -21.76 -3.06 -4.64
CA ASN A 190 -21.77 -4.40 -4.04
C ASN A 190 -20.73 -4.55 -2.91
N LEU A 191 -20.78 -3.63 -1.96
CA LEU A 191 -19.82 -3.56 -0.86
C LEU A 191 -20.12 -4.60 0.22
N THR A 192 -19.06 -5.03 0.91
CA THR A 192 -19.11 -5.81 2.14
C THR A 192 -18.38 -5.05 3.23
N ILE A 193 -18.94 -5.00 4.44
CA ILE A 193 -18.36 -4.29 5.59
C ILE A 193 -17.46 -5.23 6.40
N ASN A 194 -16.38 -4.69 6.95
CA ASN A 194 -15.54 -5.41 7.91
C ASN A 194 -16.26 -5.59 9.25
N ASP A 195 -15.98 -6.69 9.96
CA ASP A 195 -16.52 -6.93 11.30
C ASP A 195 -15.83 -6.04 12.35
N ILE A 196 -16.19 -4.76 12.37
CA ILE A 196 -15.60 -3.76 13.24
C ILE A 196 -16.00 -3.97 14.70
N LEU A 197 -17.23 -4.41 14.98
CA LEU A 197 -17.69 -4.69 16.35
C LEU A 197 -16.96 -5.90 16.94
N GLY A 198 -16.79 -6.97 16.15
CA GLY A 198 -16.01 -8.14 16.56
C GLY A 198 -14.52 -7.83 16.71
N PHE A 199 -13.98 -6.90 15.90
CA PHE A 199 -12.61 -6.40 16.07
C PHE A 199 -12.47 -5.63 17.39
N ILE A 200 -13.33 -4.65 17.66
CA ILE A 200 -13.32 -3.86 18.90
C ILE A 200 -13.44 -4.77 20.14
N SER A 201 -14.29 -5.80 20.07
CA SER A 201 -14.45 -6.77 21.15
C SER A 201 -13.16 -7.54 21.48
N LYS A 202 -12.24 -7.68 20.52
CA LYS A 202 -10.93 -8.32 20.69
C LYS A 202 -9.82 -7.35 21.12
N HIS A 203 -10.06 -6.05 21.00
CA HIS A 203 -9.12 -4.97 21.32
C HIS A 203 -9.79 -3.97 22.30
N PRO A 204 -9.98 -4.38 23.57
CA PRO A 204 -10.77 -3.61 24.54
C PRO A 204 -10.12 -2.28 24.97
N ASN A 205 -8.85 -2.06 24.63
CA ASN A 205 -8.14 -0.81 24.90
C ASN A 205 -8.46 0.31 23.89
N ILE A 206 -9.10 -0.03 22.76
CA ILE A 206 -9.50 0.97 21.77
C ILE A 206 -10.48 1.94 22.42
N ARG A 207 -10.11 3.21 22.46
CA ARG A 207 -10.92 4.30 23.01
C ARG A 207 -11.30 5.35 21.97
N VAL A 208 -10.65 5.35 20.80
CA VAL A 208 -10.95 6.30 19.72
C VAL A 208 -11.00 5.58 18.37
N ILE A 209 -12.03 5.88 17.59
CA ILE A 209 -12.14 5.50 16.18
C ILE A 209 -12.04 6.76 15.32
N GLY A 210 -10.97 6.87 14.54
CA GLY A 210 -10.73 7.94 13.58
C GLY A 210 -11.17 7.54 12.17
N LEU A 211 -12.21 8.17 11.64
CA LEU A 211 -12.75 7.91 10.29
C LEU A 211 -12.03 8.78 9.26
N ASN A 212 -11.12 8.19 8.49
CA ASN A 212 -10.25 8.87 7.52
C ASN A 212 -11.02 9.19 6.21
N GLY A 213 -11.76 10.30 6.21
CA GLY A 213 -12.51 10.83 5.07
C GLY A 213 -14.03 10.62 5.15
N ASP A 214 -14.75 11.43 4.37
CA ASP A 214 -16.22 11.49 4.42
C ASP A 214 -16.89 10.18 4.00
N LYS A 215 -16.29 9.46 3.05
CA LYS A 215 -16.74 8.14 2.59
C LYS A 215 -16.69 7.11 3.71
N ALA A 216 -15.55 7.00 4.41
CA ALA A 216 -15.40 6.14 5.58
C ALA A 216 -16.43 6.48 6.65
N SER A 217 -16.62 7.78 6.94
CA SER A 217 -17.63 8.24 7.91
C SER A 217 -19.06 7.88 7.50
N THR A 218 -19.39 8.05 6.23
CA THR A 218 -20.72 7.72 5.67
C THR A 218 -21.00 6.22 5.80
N TYR A 219 -20.08 5.36 5.33
CA TYR A 219 -20.29 3.91 5.40
C TYR A 219 -20.32 3.41 6.83
N PHE A 220 -19.44 3.91 7.70
CA PHE A 220 -19.44 3.55 9.11
C PHE A 220 -20.81 3.87 9.75
N ARG A 221 -21.31 5.10 9.60
CA ARG A 221 -22.59 5.52 10.19
C ARG A 221 -23.81 4.84 9.56
N THR A 222 -23.69 4.38 8.32
CA THR A 222 -24.79 3.70 7.61
C THR A 222 -24.92 2.25 8.05
N TYR A 223 -23.80 1.55 8.25
CA TYR A 223 -23.79 0.10 8.42
C TYR A 223 -23.40 -0.38 9.82
N ILE A 224 -22.86 0.50 10.66
CA ILE A 224 -22.47 0.16 12.03
C ILE A 224 -23.37 0.94 12.97
N ASN A 225 -24.08 0.20 13.81
CA ASN A 225 -24.90 0.77 14.86
C ASN A 225 -24.00 1.32 15.97
N ILE A 226 -23.98 2.64 16.12
CA ILE A 226 -23.14 3.33 17.11
C ILE A 226 -23.56 2.95 18.54
N ASP A 227 -24.83 2.60 18.76
CA ASP A 227 -25.34 2.21 20.08
C ASP A 227 -24.76 0.86 20.56
N GLU A 228 -24.21 0.05 19.64
CA GLU A 228 -23.53 -1.21 19.96
C GLU A 228 -22.04 -1.00 20.30
N LEU A 229 -21.50 0.20 20.09
CA LEU A 229 -20.13 0.50 20.49
C LEU A 229 -20.03 0.65 22.01
N PRO A 230 -18.94 0.16 22.63
CA PRO A 230 -18.67 0.45 24.03
C PRO A 230 -18.68 1.97 24.30
N LYS A 231 -19.36 2.39 25.37
CA LYS A 231 -19.60 3.82 25.69
C LYS A 231 -18.32 4.66 25.87
N HIS A 232 -17.18 4.02 26.16
CA HIS A 232 -15.90 4.69 26.30
C HIS A 232 -15.25 5.03 24.94
N ILE A 233 -15.77 4.48 23.84
CA ILE A 233 -15.22 4.72 22.50
C ILE A 233 -15.78 6.00 21.92
N ARG A 234 -14.87 6.92 21.59
CA ARG A 234 -15.17 8.16 20.88
C ARG A 234 -14.95 7.97 19.39
N VAL A 235 -15.95 8.34 18.58
CA VAL A 235 -15.85 8.29 17.11
C VAL A 235 -15.63 9.69 16.55
N VAL A 236 -14.59 9.87 15.74
CA VAL A 236 -14.15 11.17 15.21
C VAL A 236 -14.05 11.12 13.69
N SER A 237 -14.63 12.10 13.00
CA SER A 237 -14.44 12.26 11.54
C SER A 237 -13.15 13.04 11.26
N LEU A 238 -12.30 12.52 10.38
CA LEU A 238 -11.01 13.10 10.01
C LEU A 238 -11.02 13.50 8.53
N PRO A 239 -10.35 14.60 8.15
CA PRO A 239 -10.16 14.90 6.74
C PRO A 239 -9.33 13.81 6.08
N SER A 240 -9.70 13.43 4.86
CA SER A 240 -8.99 12.36 4.15
C SER A 240 -7.51 12.70 3.97
N SER A 241 -6.67 11.74 4.33
CA SER A 241 -5.21 11.71 4.13
C SER A 241 -4.78 11.62 2.66
N SER A 242 -5.70 11.32 1.73
CA SER A 242 -5.39 11.31 0.30
C SER A 242 -4.98 12.70 -0.21
N SER A 243 -3.99 12.77 -1.11
CA SER A 243 -3.65 14.02 -1.83
C SER A 243 -4.78 14.54 -2.70
N THR A 244 -5.74 13.69 -3.08
CA THR A 244 -6.91 14.11 -3.85
C THR A 244 -7.85 15.01 -3.04
N ASN A 245 -7.75 14.99 -1.71
CA ASN A 245 -8.44 15.94 -0.85
C ASN A 245 -7.66 17.25 -0.79
N THR A 246 -7.91 18.11 -1.78
CA THR A 246 -7.32 19.45 -1.91
C THR A 246 -8.05 20.53 -1.12
N HIS A 247 -9.18 20.19 -0.49
CA HIS A 247 -9.94 21.12 0.36
C HIS A 247 -9.19 21.52 1.65
N PHE A 248 -8.19 20.73 2.06
CA PHE A 248 -7.39 20.99 3.27
C PHE A 248 -5.90 21.02 2.95
N THR A 249 -5.20 22.02 3.49
CA THR A 249 -3.73 22.03 3.56
C THR A 249 -3.25 20.89 4.47
N LEU A 250 -1.97 20.51 4.37
CA LEU A 250 -1.40 19.47 5.25
C LEU A 250 -1.52 19.88 6.73
N ASP A 251 -1.19 21.12 7.06
CA ASP A 251 -1.27 21.64 8.44
C ASP A 251 -2.70 21.60 8.97
N ALA A 252 -3.68 22.03 8.17
CA ALA A 252 -5.09 21.94 8.56
C ALA A 252 -5.58 20.48 8.73
N LYS A 253 -4.97 19.52 8.03
CA LYS A 253 -5.21 18.10 8.28
C LYS A 253 -4.60 17.70 9.61
N ILE A 254 -3.35 18.04 9.87
CA ILE A 254 -2.65 17.72 11.14
C ILE A 254 -3.45 18.25 12.34
N ASP A 255 -3.86 19.52 12.34
CA ASP A 255 -4.64 20.15 13.42
C ASP A 255 -5.93 19.38 13.75
N ARG A 256 -6.60 18.86 12.70
CA ARG A 256 -7.81 18.05 12.88
C ARG A 256 -7.51 16.64 13.34
N TRP A 257 -6.43 16.05 12.84
CA TRP A 257 -6.00 14.73 13.25
C TRP A 257 -5.52 14.69 14.71
N GLU A 258 -4.98 15.77 15.26
CA GLU A 258 -4.66 15.87 16.71
C GLU A 258 -5.85 15.55 17.62
N THR A 259 -7.09 15.75 17.15
CA THR A 259 -8.29 15.45 17.93
C THR A 259 -8.42 13.97 18.31
N ILE A 260 -7.71 13.07 17.64
CA ILE A 260 -7.65 11.66 18.05
C ILE A 260 -6.90 11.51 19.38
N LEU A 261 -5.87 12.32 19.64
CA LEU A 261 -5.02 12.23 20.83
C LEU A 261 -5.64 12.94 22.05
N LYS A 262 -6.55 13.90 21.82
CA LYS A 262 -7.22 14.66 22.89
C LYS A 262 -8.12 13.73 23.73
N GLN A 263 -8.01 13.82 25.05
CA GLN A 263 -8.84 13.05 25.99
C GLN A 263 -10.26 13.60 26.05
#